data_AF-B7TT93-F1
#
_entry.id   AF-B7TT93-F1
#
_cell.length_a   1.000
_cell.length_b   1.000
_cell.length_c   1.000
_cell.angle_alpha   90.00
_cell.angle_beta   90.00
_cell.angle_gamma   90.00
#
_symmetry.space_group_name_H-M   'P 1'
#
loop_
_entity.id
_entity.type
_entity.pdbx_description
1 polymer ?
#
loop_
_entity_poly.entity_id
_entity_poly.type
_entity_poly.pdbx_seq_one_letter_code
_entity_poly.pdbx_strand_id
1 'polypeptide(L)'
;MFLERIYWEDGLRLDRDILDQSNLSILERSKSASYLPANLNKGILSFDLDIESLQTGLIIIKDLVLYLDEKTFIFYDKCYPLSLQIVTDELTNDIPLFLNVNEKIVEKEGVKYIHNQLSLSLEHDYSVKYSTQIALFKLDRGKLVSDTYDFPLLTLNHYSMHDIFIKLNRIVSELKSFNRFVFSTSRSYAAILLVFLINKLERELKFAESNKLNGSPKQIFDLVHDIYSLIQLNLDKVEDVDNIEFDFYKPIRKINLLAHRLLTLCEYRKINNFIKFELQGKKYLCENFPEEFFVATRYYIFIKRK
;
A
#
# COMPACT_ATOMS: atom_id res chain seq x y z
N MET A 1 -27.91 1.94 22.21
CA MET A 1 -28.43 2.52 23.47
C MET A 1 -29.51 3.51 23.06
N PHE A 2 -30.67 3.57 23.73
CA PHE A 2 -31.67 4.60 23.43
C PHE A 2 -31.26 5.87 24.18
N LEU A 3 -30.81 6.92 23.49
CA LEU A 3 -30.57 8.22 24.12
C LEU A 3 -31.88 8.97 24.30
N GLU A 4 -32.22 9.29 25.54
CA GLU A 4 -33.34 10.18 25.86
C GLU A 4 -33.04 11.61 25.41
N ARG A 5 -34.04 12.25 24.79
CA ARG A 5 -33.93 13.63 24.33
C ARG A 5 -34.13 14.56 25.52
N ILE A 6 -33.18 15.48 25.74
CA ILE A 6 -33.34 16.52 26.76
C ILE A 6 -34.45 17.49 26.36
N TYR A 7 -35.36 17.73 27.29
CA TYR A 7 -36.38 18.75 27.20
C TYR A 7 -35.87 20.01 27.91
N TRP A 8 -35.61 21.05 27.12
CA TRP A 8 -35.20 22.35 27.65
C TRP A 8 -36.45 23.11 28.08
N GLU A 9 -36.62 23.29 29.39
CA GLU A 9 -37.75 24.00 29.99
C GLU A 9 -37.28 25.24 30.75
N ASP A 10 -38.12 26.27 30.82
CA ASP A 10 -37.81 27.49 31.58
C ASP A 10 -37.64 27.18 33.06
N GLY A 11 -36.47 27.52 33.61
CA GLY A 11 -36.12 27.23 35.01
C GLY A 11 -35.45 25.87 35.24
N LEU A 12 -35.16 25.10 34.19
CA LEU A 12 -34.39 23.86 34.30
C LEU A 12 -33.02 24.14 34.92
N ARG A 13 -32.68 23.41 35.99
CA ARG A 13 -31.38 23.50 36.63
C ARG A 13 -30.32 22.91 35.70
N LEU A 14 -29.34 23.72 35.31
CA LEU A 14 -28.18 23.25 34.57
C LEU A 14 -27.27 22.47 35.53
N ASP A 15 -27.23 21.16 35.38
CA ASP A 15 -26.26 20.29 36.03
C ASP A 15 -25.38 19.58 34.99
N ARG A 16 -24.36 18.88 35.51
CA ARG A 16 -23.41 18.16 34.68
C ARG A 16 -24.09 17.07 33.85
N ASP A 17 -25.07 16.38 34.43
CA ASP A 17 -25.70 15.23 33.81
C ASP A 17 -26.51 15.64 32.57
N ILE A 18 -27.21 16.79 32.64
CA ILE A 18 -27.91 17.38 31.49
C ILE A 18 -26.92 17.78 30.38
N LEU A 19 -25.78 18.37 30.73
CA LEU A 19 -24.76 18.74 29.73
C LEU A 19 -24.11 17.52 29.08
N ASP A 20 -23.82 16.47 29.86
CA ASP A 20 -23.22 15.23 29.39
C ASP A 20 -24.20 14.47 28.46
N GLN A 21 -25.49 14.37 28.84
CA GLN A 21 -26.53 13.81 27.98
C GLN A 21 -26.73 14.61 26.69
N SER A 22 -26.63 15.94 26.75
CA SER A 22 -26.78 16.82 25.59
C SER A 22 -25.65 16.58 24.59
N ASN A 23 -24.41 16.56 25.08
CA ASN A 23 -23.23 16.24 24.28
C ASN A 23 -23.31 14.85 23.65
N LEU A 24 -23.70 13.83 24.41
CA LEU A 24 -23.90 12.48 23.89
C LEU A 24 -24.96 12.45 22.78
N SER A 25 -26.08 13.14 22.96
CA SER A 25 -27.15 13.21 21.94
C SER A 25 -26.70 13.90 20.66
N ILE A 26 -25.84 14.93 20.76
CA ILE A 26 -25.25 15.62 19.61
C ILE A 26 -24.24 14.72 18.90
N LEU A 27 -23.41 13.99 19.66
CA LEU A 27 -22.43 13.04 19.12
C LEU A 27 -23.10 11.86 18.41
N GLU A 28 -24.17 11.29 18.95
CA GLU A 28 -24.92 10.24 18.25
C GLU A 28 -25.62 10.77 16.99
N ARG A 29 -26.20 11.98 17.08
CA ARG A 29 -26.78 12.64 15.90
C ARG A 29 -25.72 12.92 14.85
N SER A 30 -24.53 13.39 15.19
CA SER A 30 -23.46 13.64 14.23
C SER A 30 -22.94 12.34 13.59
N LYS A 31 -22.86 11.24 14.36
CA LYS A 31 -22.61 9.89 13.84
C LYS A 31 -23.66 9.48 12.81
N SER A 32 -24.94 9.81 13.02
CA SER A 32 -26.01 9.51 12.05
C SER A 32 -26.10 10.50 10.88
N ALA A 33 -25.75 11.77 11.10
CA ALA A 33 -25.94 12.87 10.17
C ALA A 33 -24.72 13.16 9.28
N SER A 34 -23.59 12.47 9.47
CA SER A 34 -22.42 12.67 8.62
C SER A 34 -22.70 12.26 7.17
N TYR A 35 -22.26 13.06 6.20
CA TYR A 35 -22.27 12.73 4.77
C TYR A 35 -21.40 11.51 4.38
N LEU A 36 -20.61 10.97 5.32
CA LEU A 36 -19.78 9.79 5.07
C LEU A 36 -20.63 8.51 5.11
N PRO A 37 -20.49 7.61 4.11
CA PRO A 37 -21.18 6.33 4.08
C PRO A 37 -20.95 5.56 5.37
N ALA A 38 -21.99 4.92 5.91
CA ALA A 38 -21.88 4.09 7.10
C ALA A 38 -20.91 2.89 6.93
N ASN A 39 -20.64 2.50 5.68
CA ASN A 39 -19.79 1.37 5.31
C ASN A 39 -18.36 1.79 4.96
N LEU A 40 -17.94 3.02 5.32
CA LEU A 40 -16.56 3.44 5.06
C LEU A 40 -15.64 2.65 5.98
N ASN A 41 -14.74 1.85 5.42
CA ASN A 41 -13.82 1.06 6.20
C ASN A 41 -12.82 1.97 6.93
N LYS A 42 -12.45 1.61 8.16
CA LYS A 42 -11.35 2.26 8.89
C LYS A 42 -10.03 2.13 8.14
N GLY A 43 -9.13 3.07 8.33
CA GLY A 43 -7.80 3.05 7.71
C GLY A 43 -6.97 4.30 7.92
N ILE A 44 -5.74 4.26 7.45
CA ILE A 44 -4.81 5.40 7.45
C ILE A 44 -5.14 6.34 6.30
N LEU A 45 -5.32 7.62 6.61
CA LEU A 45 -5.45 8.70 5.62
C LEU A 45 -4.12 9.39 5.34
N SER A 46 -3.28 9.53 6.37
CA SER A 46 -1.94 10.09 6.26
C SER A 46 -1.06 9.46 7.32
N PHE A 47 0.13 9.02 6.95
CA PHE A 47 1.12 8.55 7.90
C PHE A 47 2.54 8.74 7.35
N ASP A 48 3.27 9.68 7.94
CA ASP A 48 4.64 9.99 7.56
C ASP A 48 5.60 9.88 8.75
N LEU A 49 6.81 9.40 8.46
CA LEU A 49 7.85 9.09 9.44
C LEU A 49 9.13 9.84 9.10
N ASP A 50 9.91 10.13 10.13
CA ASP A 50 11.29 10.55 9.91
C ASP A 50 12.19 9.35 9.61
N ILE A 51 12.38 9.05 8.33
CA ILE A 51 13.16 7.89 7.85
C ILE A 51 14.62 7.97 8.31
N GLU A 52 15.18 9.17 8.46
CA GLU A 52 16.57 9.36 8.91
C GLU A 52 16.76 8.93 10.37
N SER A 53 15.79 9.26 11.23
CA SER A 53 15.81 8.88 12.65
C SER A 53 15.71 7.36 12.89
N LEU A 54 15.16 6.59 11.95
CA LEU A 54 15.13 5.13 12.04
C LEU A 54 16.54 4.51 12.11
N GLN A 55 17.56 5.20 11.59
CA GLN A 55 18.95 4.73 11.64
C GLN A 55 19.52 4.70 13.07
N THR A 56 18.99 5.51 13.98
CA THR A 56 19.41 5.60 15.39
C THR A 56 18.49 4.83 16.33
N GLY A 57 17.54 4.06 15.80
CA GLY A 57 16.55 3.35 16.62
C GLY A 57 15.39 4.24 17.10
N LEU A 58 15.30 5.48 16.61
CA LEU A 58 14.28 6.44 17.01
C LEU A 58 13.16 6.51 15.96
N ILE A 59 11.94 6.17 16.37
CA ILE A 59 10.75 6.36 15.53
C ILE A 59 10.20 7.75 15.83
N ILE A 60 10.11 8.62 14.82
CA ILE A 60 9.44 9.93 14.93
C ILE A 60 8.34 10.01 13.87
N ILE A 61 7.14 10.32 14.31
CA ILE A 61 5.98 10.55 13.44
C ILE A 61 5.92 12.04 13.07
N LYS A 62 5.97 12.33 11.76
CA LYS A 62 5.86 13.70 11.21
C LYS A 62 4.41 14.10 10.97
N ASP A 63 3.61 13.15 10.51
CA ASP A 63 2.20 13.36 10.19
C ASP A 63 1.42 12.08 10.44
N LEU A 64 0.23 12.19 11.04
CA LEU A 64 -0.64 11.06 11.28
C LEU A 64 -2.10 11.49 11.29
N VAL A 65 -2.87 10.86 10.40
CA VAL A 65 -4.32 11.00 10.29
C VAL A 65 -4.93 9.62 10.11
N LEU A 66 -5.77 9.22 11.06
CA LEU A 66 -6.48 7.95 11.06
C LEU A 66 -7.98 8.17 11.02
N TYR A 67 -8.66 7.31 10.28
CA TYR A 67 -10.09 7.11 10.36
C TYR A 67 -10.36 5.80 11.09
N LEU A 68 -10.98 5.89 12.26
CA LEU A 68 -11.33 4.76 13.11
C LEU A 68 -12.84 4.46 13.03
N ASP A 69 -13.24 3.39 13.71
CA ASP A 69 -14.63 2.99 13.81
C ASP A 69 -15.51 4.14 14.38
N GLU A 70 -16.81 4.06 14.07
CA GLU A 70 -17.81 5.07 14.49
C GLU A 70 -17.59 6.50 13.97
N LYS A 71 -16.93 6.63 12.81
CA LYS A 71 -16.66 7.92 12.14
C LYS A 71 -15.70 8.84 12.93
N THR A 72 -14.84 8.25 13.75
CA THR A 72 -13.88 8.97 14.56
C THR A 72 -12.63 9.28 13.75
N PHE A 73 -12.20 10.54 13.73
CA PHE A 73 -10.92 10.92 13.16
C PHE A 73 -9.92 11.22 14.27
N ILE A 74 -8.71 10.70 14.11
CA ILE A 74 -7.57 11.01 14.96
C ILE A 74 -6.56 11.79 14.13
N PHE A 75 -6.19 12.97 14.62
CA PHE A 75 -5.21 13.85 13.98
C PHE A 75 -4.08 14.13 14.97
N TYR A 76 -2.84 14.01 14.51
CA TYR A 76 -1.69 14.48 15.26
C TYR A 76 -1.51 15.99 15.05
N ASP A 77 -1.66 16.76 16.13
CA ASP A 77 -1.68 18.23 16.14
C ASP A 77 -0.29 18.90 16.14
N LYS A 78 0.78 18.10 16.20
CA LYS A 78 2.19 18.54 16.17
C LYS A 78 2.57 19.46 17.36
N CYS A 79 1.76 19.50 18.41
CA CYS A 79 2.02 20.33 19.59
C CYS A 79 3.14 19.76 20.49
N TYR A 80 3.49 18.49 20.32
CA TYR A 80 4.56 17.77 21.00
C TYR A 80 5.12 16.71 20.06
N PRO A 81 6.39 16.28 20.19
CA PRO A 81 6.93 15.23 19.35
C PRO A 81 6.29 13.88 19.68
N LEU A 82 5.68 13.24 18.68
CA LEU A 82 5.20 11.86 18.77
C LEU A 82 6.34 10.92 18.36
N SER A 83 7.11 10.45 19.34
CA SER A 83 8.28 9.61 19.12
C SER A 83 8.40 8.46 20.12
N LEU A 84 9.17 7.45 19.73
CA LEU A 84 9.48 6.27 20.54
C LEU A 84 10.93 5.85 20.27
N GLN A 85 11.76 5.82 21.31
CA GLN A 85 13.10 5.26 21.21
C GLN A 85 13.02 3.76 21.48
N ILE A 86 13.51 2.97 20.53
CA ILE A 86 13.62 1.53 20.72
C ILE A 86 14.96 1.27 21.42
N VAL A 87 14.86 0.72 22.63
CA VAL A 87 15.99 0.34 23.49
C VAL A 87 15.87 -1.16 23.74
N THR A 88 16.05 -1.97 22.69
CA THR A 88 16.00 -3.42 22.81
C THR A 88 17.35 -4.00 22.42
N ASP A 89 18.06 -4.54 23.40
CA ASP A 89 19.22 -5.44 23.21
C ASP A 89 18.77 -6.84 22.76
N GLU A 90 17.46 -7.10 22.77
CA GLU A 90 16.86 -8.37 22.40
C GLU A 90 16.57 -8.41 20.89
N LEU A 91 17.02 -9.50 20.25
CA LEU A 91 16.79 -9.87 18.85
C LEU A 91 15.31 -10.23 18.59
N THR A 92 14.35 -9.41 19.03
CA THR A 92 12.98 -9.55 18.54
C THR A 92 12.98 -9.19 17.05
N ASN A 93 12.70 -10.18 16.20
CA ASN A 93 12.67 -10.00 14.75
C ASN A 93 11.67 -8.92 14.30
N ASP A 94 10.56 -8.80 15.04
CA ASP A 94 9.43 -7.93 14.70
C ASP A 94 9.17 -6.96 15.86
N ILE A 95 9.12 -5.67 15.55
CA ILE A 95 8.89 -4.56 16.49
C ILE A 95 7.59 -3.87 16.07
N PRO A 96 6.45 -4.24 16.67
CA PRO A 96 5.18 -3.61 16.37
C PRO A 96 5.11 -2.21 16.99
N LEU A 97 4.48 -1.27 16.28
CA LEU A 97 4.23 0.08 16.77
C LEU A 97 2.73 0.29 16.96
N PHE A 98 2.33 0.54 18.20
CA PHE A 98 0.97 0.88 18.57
C PHE A 98 0.82 2.38 18.78
N LEU A 99 -0.29 2.93 18.30
CA LEU A 99 -0.78 4.27 18.64
C LEU A 99 -1.80 4.15 19.76
N ASN A 100 -1.51 4.82 20.86
CA ASN A 100 -2.38 4.94 22.03
C ASN A 100 -3.02 6.32 22.06
N VAL A 101 -4.34 6.35 22.21
CA VAL A 101 -5.14 7.58 22.32
C VAL A 101 -5.68 7.69 23.74
N ASN A 102 -5.21 8.70 24.46
CA ASN A 102 -5.60 9.01 25.83
C ASN A 102 -6.47 10.27 25.87
N GLU A 103 -7.48 10.27 26.73
CA GLU A 103 -8.22 11.49 27.02
C GLU A 103 -7.48 12.29 28.09
N LYS A 104 -7.15 13.53 27.78
CA LYS A 104 -6.53 14.47 28.71
C LYS A 104 -7.41 15.69 28.87
N ILE A 105 -7.58 16.10 30.12
CA ILE A 105 -8.26 17.36 30.45
C ILE A 105 -7.20 18.46 30.44
N VAL A 106 -7.41 19.46 29.58
CA VAL A 106 -6.56 20.65 29.46
C VAL A 106 -7.37 21.86 29.87
N GLU A 107 -6.85 22.67 30.79
CA GLU A 107 -7.49 23.91 31.20
C GLU A 107 -6.84 25.10 30.49
N LYS A 108 -7.65 25.89 29.77
CA LYS A 108 -7.24 27.15 29.15
C LYS A 108 -8.28 28.21 29.49
N GLU A 109 -7.81 29.37 29.94
CA GLU A 109 -8.67 30.53 30.25
C GLU A 109 -9.79 30.22 31.27
N GLY A 110 -9.54 29.30 32.21
CA GLY A 110 -10.52 28.84 33.20
C GLY A 110 -11.57 27.86 32.65
N VAL A 111 -11.46 27.43 31.39
CA VAL A 111 -12.32 26.42 30.76
C VAL A 111 -11.54 25.11 30.59
N LYS A 112 -12.16 24.01 31.01
CA LYS A 112 -11.61 22.65 30.86
C LYS A 112 -12.08 22.02 29.55
N TYR A 113 -11.13 21.58 28.74
CA TYR A 113 -11.35 20.90 27.46
C TYR A 113 -10.88 19.46 27.58
N ILE A 114 -11.63 18.53 26.98
CA ILE A 114 -11.18 17.15 26.80
C ILE A 114 -10.49 17.07 25.43
N HIS A 115 -9.26 16.59 25.43
CA HIS A 115 -8.44 16.47 24.23
C HIS A 115 -7.82 15.08 24.12
N ASN A 116 -7.69 14.57 22.90
CA ASN A 116 -7.05 13.28 22.62
C ASN A 116 -5.52 13.47 22.57
N GLN A 117 -4.81 13.03 23.61
CA GLN A 117 -3.36 12.95 23.59
C GLN A 117 -2.92 11.61 22.98
N LEU A 118 -2.02 11.67 22.00
CA LEU A 118 -1.45 10.53 21.31
C LEU A 118 -0.12 10.14 21.97
N SER A 119 0.13 8.84 22.03
CA SER A 119 1.39 8.27 22.49
C SER A 119 1.69 7.00 21.71
N LEU A 120 2.96 6.59 21.70
CA LEU A 120 3.41 5.39 21.01
C LEU A 120 3.84 4.34 22.03
N SER A 121 3.52 3.08 21.76
CA SER A 121 3.95 1.92 22.55
C SER A 121 4.36 0.77 21.64
N LEU A 122 5.10 -0.19 22.21
CA LEU A 122 5.44 -1.44 21.55
C LEU A 122 4.38 -2.54 21.77
N GLU A 123 3.51 -2.36 22.74
CA GLU A 123 2.47 -3.31 23.10
C GLU A 123 1.09 -2.66 23.09
N HIS A 124 0.05 -3.48 22.96
CA HIS A 124 -1.32 -3.03 23.06
C HIS A 124 -1.62 -2.59 24.50
N ASP A 125 -2.04 -1.34 24.67
CA ASP A 125 -2.39 -0.79 25.97
C ASP A 125 -3.90 -0.89 26.19
N TYR A 126 -4.32 -1.68 27.18
CA TYR A 126 -5.73 -1.88 27.52
C TYR A 126 -6.32 -0.76 28.39
N SER A 127 -5.48 0.18 28.87
CA SER A 127 -5.92 1.26 29.75
C SER A 127 -6.39 2.51 28.99
N VAL A 128 -6.10 2.59 27.69
CA VAL A 128 -6.35 3.77 26.86
C VAL A 128 -7.66 3.64 26.07
N LYS A 129 -8.15 4.76 25.53
CA LYS A 129 -9.41 4.77 24.76
C LYS A 129 -9.30 3.96 23.47
N TYR A 130 -8.18 4.12 22.76
CA TYR A 130 -7.85 3.34 21.57
C TYR A 130 -6.38 2.97 21.59
N SER A 131 -6.06 1.68 21.43
CA SER A 131 -4.70 1.21 21.16
C SER A 131 -4.71 0.43 19.85
N THR A 132 -4.09 0.97 18.81
CA THR A 132 -4.13 0.40 17.45
C THR A 132 -2.73 0.25 16.90
N GLN A 133 -2.38 -0.95 16.44
CA GLN A 133 -1.11 -1.14 15.73
C GLN A 133 -1.17 -0.41 14.39
N ILE A 134 -0.20 0.48 14.16
CA ILE A 134 -0.11 1.33 12.97
C ILE A 134 1.08 1.00 12.08
N ALA A 135 2.11 0.32 12.61
CA ALA A 135 3.28 -0.10 11.83
C ALA A 135 3.92 -1.37 12.41
N LEU A 136 4.83 -1.94 11.61
CA LEU A 136 5.72 -3.03 12.01
C LEU A 136 7.12 -2.69 11.50
N PHE A 137 8.12 -2.86 12.35
CA PHE A 137 9.51 -2.68 12.01
C PHE A 137 10.30 -3.95 12.31
N LYS A 138 11.50 -4.04 11.76
CA LYS A 138 12.47 -5.07 12.07
C LYS A 138 13.85 -4.44 12.25
N LEU A 139 14.69 -5.09 13.03
CA LEU A 139 16.09 -4.73 13.13
C LEU A 139 16.88 -5.42 12.03
N ASP A 140 17.45 -4.63 11.11
CA ASP A 140 18.40 -5.12 10.11
C ASP A 140 19.76 -4.45 10.35
N ARG A 141 20.76 -5.26 10.72
CA ARG A 141 22.14 -4.81 10.97
C ARG A 141 22.24 -3.59 11.91
N GLY A 142 21.43 -3.58 12.97
CA GLY A 142 21.40 -2.52 13.98
C GLY A 142 20.62 -1.26 13.57
N LYS A 143 19.90 -1.28 12.43
CA LYS A 143 19.02 -0.21 11.99
C LYS A 143 17.57 -0.67 12.00
N LEU A 144 16.65 0.23 12.32
CA LEU A 144 15.23 -0.04 12.13
C LEU A 144 14.88 0.08 10.65
N VAL A 145 14.26 -0.96 10.13
CA VAL A 145 13.72 -0.99 8.77
C VAL A 145 12.24 -1.30 8.88
N SER A 146 11.42 -0.60 8.09
CA SER A 146 10.00 -0.95 8.01
C SER A 146 9.84 -2.37 7.51
N ASP A 147 8.93 -3.11 8.15
CA ASP A 147 8.42 -4.35 7.59
C ASP A 147 7.01 -4.14 7.03
N THR A 148 6.52 -5.15 6.32
CA THR A 148 5.19 -5.14 5.71
C THR A 148 4.15 -5.42 6.78
N TYR A 149 3.55 -4.36 7.32
CA TYR A 149 2.37 -4.47 8.16
C TYR A 149 1.09 -4.38 7.34
N ASP A 150 0.17 -5.29 7.64
CA ASP A 150 -1.15 -5.37 7.03
C ASP A 150 -2.09 -4.39 7.76
N PHE A 151 -2.19 -3.16 7.27
CA PHE A 151 -3.17 -2.16 7.72
C PHE A 151 -3.93 -1.55 6.55
N PRO A 152 -5.24 -1.26 6.69
CA PRO A 152 -5.98 -0.62 5.63
C PRO A 152 -5.50 0.81 5.32
N LEU A 153 -5.31 1.09 4.04
CA LEU A 153 -4.93 2.42 3.55
C LEU A 153 -6.08 3.02 2.76
N LEU A 154 -6.50 4.22 3.17
CA LEU A 154 -7.52 4.99 2.46
C LEU A 154 -6.90 5.85 1.36
N THR A 155 -5.67 6.31 1.55
CA THR A 155 -4.92 7.12 0.59
C THR A 155 -3.55 6.50 0.28
N LEU A 156 -2.79 7.14 -0.62
CA LEU A 156 -1.40 6.78 -0.92
C LEU A 156 -0.40 7.57 -0.06
N ASN A 157 -0.86 8.39 0.89
CA ASN A 157 0.02 9.20 1.74
C ASN A 157 0.51 8.40 2.94
N HIS A 158 1.37 7.43 2.68
CA HIS A 158 1.95 6.54 3.67
C HIS A 158 3.46 6.44 3.47
N TYR A 159 4.24 6.38 4.55
CA TYR A 159 5.71 6.42 4.51
C TYR A 159 6.33 5.35 3.59
N SER A 160 5.72 4.16 3.49
CA SER A 160 6.19 3.07 2.63
C SER A 160 5.82 3.19 1.15
N MET A 161 4.92 4.12 0.80
CA MET A 161 4.44 4.24 -0.59
C MET A 161 5.52 4.73 -1.54
N HIS A 162 6.54 5.46 -1.06
CA HIS A 162 7.65 5.90 -1.90
C HIS A 162 8.41 4.72 -2.53
N ASP A 163 8.74 3.70 -1.74
CA ASP A 163 9.42 2.50 -2.23
C ASP A 163 8.54 1.72 -3.23
N ILE A 164 7.23 1.70 -2.99
CA ILE A 164 6.26 1.09 -3.91
C ILE A 164 6.23 1.85 -5.23
N PHE A 165 6.21 3.19 -5.24
CA PHE A 165 6.30 3.99 -6.46
C PHE A 165 7.60 3.73 -7.22
N ILE A 166 8.75 3.68 -6.54
CA ILE A 166 10.04 3.35 -7.17
C ILE A 166 9.96 1.96 -7.83
N LYS A 167 9.44 0.97 -7.13
CA LYS A 167 9.30 -0.40 -7.62
C LYS A 167 8.37 -0.47 -8.84
N LEU A 168 7.21 0.17 -8.79
CA LEU A 168 6.26 0.20 -9.90
C LEU A 168 6.81 0.97 -11.11
N ASN A 169 7.54 2.06 -10.91
CA ASN A 169 8.22 2.79 -11.99
C ASN A 169 9.32 1.94 -12.67
N ARG A 170 10.05 1.10 -11.91
CA ARG A 170 10.97 0.11 -12.49
C ARG A 170 10.22 -0.92 -13.32
N ILE A 171 9.10 -1.44 -12.81
CA ILE A 171 8.24 -2.39 -13.53
C ILE A 171 7.74 -1.79 -14.84
N VAL A 172 7.32 -0.53 -14.87
CA VAL A 172 6.94 0.15 -16.13
C VAL A 172 8.07 0.09 -17.16
N SER A 173 9.31 0.33 -16.75
CA SER A 173 10.46 0.28 -17.65
C SER A 173 10.71 -1.14 -18.18
N GLU A 174 10.57 -2.14 -17.32
CA GLU A 174 10.69 -3.56 -17.70
C GLU A 174 9.54 -4.04 -18.59
N LEU A 175 8.32 -3.58 -18.36
CA LEU A 175 7.17 -3.89 -19.21
C LEU A 175 7.32 -3.30 -20.61
N LYS A 176 7.88 -2.07 -20.72
CA LYS A 176 8.18 -1.46 -22.02
C LYS A 176 9.18 -2.29 -22.81
N SER A 177 10.25 -2.76 -22.16
CA SER A 177 11.25 -3.61 -22.82
C SER A 177 10.67 -4.98 -23.17
N PHE A 178 9.97 -5.63 -22.24
CA PHE A 178 9.29 -6.90 -22.45
C PHE A 178 8.32 -6.84 -23.62
N ASN A 179 7.46 -5.82 -23.68
CA ASN A 179 6.50 -5.69 -24.76
C ASN A 179 7.20 -5.49 -26.12
N ARG A 180 8.23 -4.63 -26.15
CA ARG A 180 8.98 -4.33 -27.37
C ARG A 180 9.74 -5.54 -27.93
N PHE A 181 10.28 -6.40 -27.08
CA PHE A 181 11.19 -7.46 -27.51
C PHE A 181 10.57 -8.87 -27.49
N VAL A 182 9.55 -9.11 -26.67
CA VAL A 182 9.02 -10.48 -26.42
C VAL A 182 7.53 -10.58 -26.77
N PHE A 183 6.72 -9.65 -26.26
CA PHE A 183 5.27 -9.79 -26.37
C PHE A 183 4.75 -9.37 -27.74
N SER A 184 5.31 -8.30 -28.33
CA SER A 184 4.92 -7.83 -29.66
C SER A 184 5.32 -8.76 -30.80
N THR A 185 6.38 -9.56 -30.63
CA THR A 185 6.82 -10.54 -31.63
C THR A 185 5.92 -11.75 -31.70
N SER A 186 5.35 -12.17 -30.56
CA SER A 186 4.49 -13.35 -30.45
C SER A 186 2.99 -13.02 -30.50
N ARG A 187 2.57 -11.85 -30.01
CA ARG A 187 1.15 -11.46 -29.84
C ARG A 187 0.91 -10.01 -30.22
N SER A 188 1.03 -9.70 -31.51
CA SER A 188 0.98 -8.33 -32.07
C SER A 188 -0.28 -7.53 -31.68
N TYR A 189 -1.47 -8.14 -31.69
CA TYR A 189 -2.71 -7.45 -31.32
C TYR A 189 -2.80 -7.13 -29.82
N ALA A 190 -2.45 -8.08 -28.96
CA ALA A 190 -2.44 -7.88 -27.51
C ALA A 190 -1.35 -6.88 -27.07
N ALA A 191 -0.24 -6.81 -27.82
CA ALA A 191 0.83 -5.87 -27.57
C ALA A 191 0.42 -4.40 -27.68
N ILE A 192 -0.51 -4.07 -28.58
CA ILE A 192 -1.05 -2.70 -28.71
C ILE A 192 -1.79 -2.31 -27.43
N LEU A 193 -2.66 -3.19 -26.93
CA LEU A 193 -3.39 -2.97 -25.68
C LEU A 193 -2.43 -2.88 -24.49
N LEU A 194 -1.39 -3.73 -24.47
CA LEU A 194 -0.36 -3.69 -23.43
C LEU A 194 0.41 -2.36 -23.44
N VAL A 195 0.77 -1.80 -24.61
CA VAL A 195 1.39 -0.45 -24.70
C VAL A 195 0.47 0.60 -24.07
N PHE A 196 -0.83 0.57 -24.39
CA PHE A 196 -1.78 1.53 -23.83
C PHE A 196 -1.87 1.44 -22.31
N LEU A 197 -1.97 0.23 -21.76
CA LEU A 197 -2.03 0.01 -20.31
C LEU A 197 -0.74 0.43 -19.60
N ILE A 198 0.43 0.15 -20.17
CA ILE A 198 1.72 0.58 -19.61
C ILE A 198 1.81 2.11 -19.55
N ASN A 199 1.43 2.80 -20.63
CA ASN A 199 1.45 4.26 -20.67
C ASN A 199 0.41 4.87 -19.71
N LYS A 200 -0.76 4.24 -19.58
CA LYS A 200 -1.77 4.62 -18.59
C LYS A 200 -1.18 4.48 -17.18
N LEU A 201 -0.61 3.33 -16.83
CA LEU A 201 0.04 3.11 -15.54
C LEU A 201 1.11 4.16 -15.25
N GLU A 202 2.01 4.44 -16.20
CA GLU A 202 3.06 5.46 -16.01
C GLU A 202 2.49 6.84 -15.68
N ARG A 203 1.44 7.27 -16.39
CA ARG A 203 0.79 8.56 -16.15
C ARG A 203 0.10 8.59 -14.79
N GLU A 204 -0.62 7.54 -14.45
CA GLU A 204 -1.33 7.45 -13.17
C GLU A 204 -0.36 7.37 -11.99
N LEU A 205 0.80 6.71 -12.13
CA LEU A 205 1.84 6.70 -11.10
C LEU A 205 2.41 8.11 -10.85
N LYS A 206 2.71 8.87 -11.92
CA LYS A 206 3.18 10.26 -11.78
C LYS A 206 2.15 11.14 -11.11
N PHE A 207 0.88 11.02 -11.50
CA PHE A 207 -0.21 11.76 -10.88
C PHE A 207 -0.39 11.39 -9.40
N ALA A 208 -0.46 10.10 -9.10
CA ALA A 208 -0.61 9.55 -7.76
C ALA A 208 0.53 9.96 -6.81
N GLU A 209 1.77 9.98 -7.30
CA GLU A 209 2.93 10.42 -6.52
C GLU A 209 2.87 11.92 -6.17
N SER A 210 2.32 12.74 -7.07
CA SER A 210 2.11 14.18 -6.82
C SER A 210 0.86 14.47 -5.95
N ASN A 211 -0.09 13.54 -5.89
CA ASN A 211 -1.41 13.74 -5.27
C ASN A 211 -1.76 12.63 -4.28
N LYS A 212 -0.80 12.25 -3.42
CA LYS A 212 -0.89 11.07 -2.54
C LYS A 212 -2.11 11.03 -1.63
N LEU A 213 -2.52 12.20 -1.11
CA LEU A 213 -3.67 12.34 -0.22
C LEU A 213 -5.02 12.01 -0.87
N ASN A 214 -5.12 12.12 -2.21
CA ASN A 214 -6.37 11.90 -2.93
C ASN A 214 -6.35 10.63 -3.80
N GLY A 215 -5.20 9.95 -3.90
CA GLY A 215 -5.10 8.69 -4.63
C GLY A 215 -5.56 7.50 -3.79
N SER A 216 -6.09 6.45 -4.44
CA SER A 216 -6.48 5.21 -3.77
C SER A 216 -5.53 4.05 -4.12
N PRO A 217 -5.09 3.22 -3.14
CA PRO A 217 -4.30 2.01 -3.42
C PRO A 217 -4.98 1.06 -4.41
N LYS A 218 -6.31 0.98 -4.38
CA LYS A 218 -7.09 0.12 -5.28
C LYS A 218 -6.92 0.51 -6.73
N GLN A 219 -6.90 1.81 -7.04
CA GLN A 219 -6.75 2.29 -8.43
C GLN A 219 -5.41 1.84 -9.03
N ILE A 220 -4.32 1.91 -8.27
CA ILE A 220 -3.00 1.43 -8.71
C ILE A 220 -3.03 -0.09 -8.87
N PHE A 221 -3.61 -0.81 -7.90
CA PHE A 221 -3.73 -2.26 -7.95
C PHE A 221 -4.46 -2.72 -9.21
N ASP A 222 -5.64 -2.15 -9.50
CA ASP A 222 -6.48 -2.53 -10.64
C ASP A 222 -5.72 -2.33 -11.97
N LEU A 223 -4.96 -1.24 -12.13
CA LEU A 223 -4.15 -1.00 -13.32
C LEU A 223 -3.02 -2.02 -13.51
N VAL A 224 -2.32 -2.36 -12.42
CA VAL A 224 -1.27 -3.38 -12.47
C VAL A 224 -1.91 -4.76 -12.74
N HIS A 225 -3.11 -5.00 -12.21
CA HIS A 225 -3.84 -6.25 -12.37
C HIS A 225 -4.33 -6.45 -13.80
N ASP A 226 -4.82 -5.40 -14.45
CA ASP A 226 -5.20 -5.42 -15.87
C ASP A 226 -4.01 -5.82 -16.76
N ILE A 227 -2.82 -5.25 -16.48
CA ILE A 227 -1.58 -5.60 -17.19
C ILE A 227 -1.20 -7.05 -16.93
N TYR A 228 -1.23 -7.47 -15.66
CA TYR A 228 -0.91 -8.84 -15.25
C TYR A 228 -1.82 -9.86 -15.93
N SER A 229 -3.13 -9.63 -15.88
CA SER A 229 -4.15 -10.49 -16.49
C SER A 229 -3.97 -10.57 -18.01
N LEU A 230 -3.73 -9.43 -18.67
CA LEU A 230 -3.51 -9.39 -20.11
C LEU A 230 -2.30 -10.25 -20.51
N ILE A 231 -1.18 -10.11 -19.80
CA ILE A 231 0.02 -10.89 -20.10
C ILE A 231 -0.25 -12.37 -19.82
N GLN A 232 -0.79 -12.71 -18.63
CA GLN A 232 -1.05 -14.09 -18.22
C GLN A 232 -1.97 -14.85 -19.20
N LEU A 233 -3.08 -14.24 -19.62
CA LEU A 233 -4.06 -14.86 -20.53
C LEU A 233 -3.50 -15.10 -21.94
N ASN A 234 -2.46 -14.36 -22.34
CA ASN A 234 -1.84 -14.49 -23.66
C ASN A 234 -0.55 -15.34 -23.63
N LEU A 235 -0.22 -15.95 -22.49
CA LEU A 235 0.91 -16.86 -22.36
C LEU A 235 0.46 -18.32 -22.53
N ASP A 236 1.03 -19.01 -23.52
CA ASP A 236 0.66 -20.37 -23.97
C ASP A 236 0.82 -21.52 -22.95
N LYS A 237 1.17 -21.23 -21.68
CA LYS A 237 1.59 -22.23 -20.69
C LYS A 237 0.92 -22.13 -19.32
N VAL A 238 -0.18 -21.37 -19.19
CA VAL A 238 -0.84 -21.21 -17.90
C VAL A 238 -1.97 -22.24 -17.79
N GLU A 239 -1.67 -23.40 -17.20
CA GLU A 239 -2.68 -24.43 -16.87
C GLU A 239 -3.63 -23.96 -15.76
N ASP A 240 -3.18 -23.05 -14.88
CA ASP A 240 -3.98 -22.42 -13.82
C ASP A 240 -3.80 -20.90 -13.78
N VAL A 241 -4.90 -20.16 -13.97
CA VAL A 241 -4.92 -18.70 -13.85
C VAL A 241 -4.86 -18.32 -12.36
N ASP A 242 -3.68 -17.91 -11.89
CA ASP A 242 -3.49 -17.32 -10.55
C ASP A 242 -4.30 -16.01 -10.44
N ASN A 243 -5.44 -16.05 -9.74
CA ASN A 243 -6.30 -14.89 -9.52
C ASN A 243 -5.89 -14.15 -8.24
N ILE A 244 -5.26 -12.99 -8.40
CA ILE A 244 -4.80 -12.17 -7.28
C ILE A 244 -5.84 -11.08 -7.00
N GLU A 245 -6.66 -11.29 -5.98
CA GLU A 245 -7.68 -10.31 -5.58
C GLU A 245 -7.12 -9.23 -4.63
N PHE A 246 -7.63 -8.01 -4.79
CA PHE A 246 -7.33 -6.89 -3.90
C PHE A 246 -7.89 -7.16 -2.50
N ASP A 247 -7.05 -6.98 -1.49
CA ASP A 247 -7.44 -7.05 -0.09
C ASP A 247 -7.27 -5.66 0.53
N PHE A 248 -8.39 -5.07 0.94
CA PHE A 248 -8.44 -3.73 1.52
C PHE A 248 -7.68 -3.64 2.85
N TYR A 249 -7.59 -4.73 3.62
CA TYR A 249 -6.84 -4.77 4.87
C TYR A 249 -5.34 -4.97 4.67
N LYS A 250 -4.93 -5.35 3.44
CA LYS A 250 -3.55 -5.71 3.09
C LYS A 250 -3.08 -5.05 1.77
N PRO A 251 -3.32 -3.74 1.56
CA PRO A 251 -3.15 -3.11 0.25
C PRO A 251 -1.70 -3.15 -0.23
N ILE A 252 -0.74 -2.79 0.65
CA ILE A 252 0.69 -2.79 0.32
C ILE A 252 1.16 -4.20 -0.06
N ARG A 253 0.77 -5.21 0.74
CA ARG A 253 1.17 -6.60 0.53
C ARG A 253 0.66 -7.13 -0.81
N LYS A 254 -0.61 -6.84 -1.14
CA LYS A 254 -1.22 -7.25 -2.42
C LYS A 254 -0.61 -6.55 -3.63
N ILE A 255 -0.35 -5.24 -3.54
CA ILE A 255 0.38 -4.51 -4.59
C ILE A 255 1.78 -5.11 -4.79
N ASN A 256 2.50 -5.39 -3.71
CA ASN A 256 3.83 -5.97 -3.78
C ASN A 256 3.86 -7.38 -4.37
N LEU A 257 2.88 -8.21 -4.00
CA LEU A 257 2.69 -9.55 -4.54
C LEU A 257 2.45 -9.50 -6.05
N LEU A 258 1.49 -8.67 -6.47
CA LEU A 258 1.12 -8.52 -7.88
C LEU A 258 2.31 -7.99 -8.70
N ALA A 259 3.01 -6.98 -8.19
CA ALA A 259 4.23 -6.46 -8.78
C ALA A 259 5.31 -7.54 -8.96
N HIS A 260 5.52 -8.40 -7.96
CA HIS A 260 6.49 -9.48 -8.03
C HIS A 260 6.08 -10.59 -9.03
N ARG A 261 4.80 -10.95 -9.05
CA ARG A 261 4.26 -11.92 -10.01
C ARG A 261 4.38 -11.43 -11.44
N LEU A 262 4.11 -10.16 -11.67
CA LEU A 262 4.26 -9.52 -12.97
C LEU A 262 5.72 -9.55 -13.45
N LEU A 263 6.68 -9.22 -12.58
CA LEU A 263 8.12 -9.35 -12.88
C LEU A 263 8.51 -10.78 -13.25
N THR A 264 8.00 -11.75 -12.51
CA THR A 264 8.27 -13.19 -12.76
C THR A 264 7.82 -13.60 -14.16
N LEU A 265 6.65 -13.11 -14.62
CA LEU A 265 6.17 -13.37 -15.99
C LEU A 265 7.09 -12.75 -17.06
N CYS A 266 7.63 -11.56 -16.80
CA CYS A 266 8.58 -10.91 -17.71
C CYS A 266 9.93 -11.65 -17.77
N GLU A 267 10.42 -12.18 -16.65
CA GLU A 267 11.72 -12.88 -16.56
C GLU A 267 11.72 -14.26 -17.22
N TYR A 268 10.63 -15.03 -17.08
CA TYR A 268 10.51 -16.40 -17.61
C TYR A 268 10.67 -16.50 -19.13
N ARG A 269 10.59 -15.39 -19.85
CA ARG A 269 10.65 -15.31 -21.31
C ARG A 269 11.81 -14.42 -21.79
N LYS A 270 12.94 -14.37 -21.06
CA LYS A 270 14.21 -13.96 -21.67
C LYS A 270 14.39 -14.77 -22.96
N ILE A 271 14.39 -14.07 -24.09
CA ILE A 271 14.41 -14.67 -25.41
C ILE A 271 15.63 -15.59 -25.49
N ASN A 272 15.40 -16.90 -25.58
CA ASN A 272 16.43 -17.82 -26.01
C ASN A 272 16.67 -17.53 -27.50
N ASN A 273 17.54 -16.54 -27.77
CA ASN A 273 18.00 -16.17 -29.12
C ASN A 273 18.88 -17.26 -29.77
N PHE A 274 18.91 -18.46 -29.19
CA PHE A 274 19.74 -19.56 -29.65
C PHE A 274 18.84 -20.68 -30.17
N ILE A 275 18.91 -20.86 -31.48
CA ILE A 275 18.31 -22.01 -32.15
C ILE A 275 19.42 -23.03 -32.34
N LYS A 276 19.23 -24.20 -31.75
CA LYS A 276 20.17 -25.32 -31.91
C LYS A 276 19.80 -26.07 -33.19
N PHE A 277 20.76 -26.20 -34.08
CA PHE A 277 20.64 -27.09 -35.23
C PHE A 277 21.21 -28.46 -34.87
N GLU A 278 20.50 -29.52 -35.24
CA GLU A 278 20.92 -30.90 -35.01
C GLU A 278 21.48 -31.50 -36.30
N LEU A 279 22.60 -32.23 -36.19
CA LEU A 279 23.22 -32.87 -37.35
C LEU A 279 22.45 -34.14 -37.70
N GLN A 280 21.74 -34.12 -38.82
CA GLN A 280 21.11 -35.30 -39.42
C GLN A 280 21.87 -35.67 -40.70
N GLY A 281 22.69 -36.73 -40.62
CA GLY A 281 23.58 -37.13 -41.71
C GLY A 281 24.66 -36.10 -42.00
N LYS A 282 24.60 -35.44 -43.17
CA LYS A 282 25.54 -34.38 -43.60
C LYS A 282 24.95 -32.95 -43.52
N LYS A 283 23.73 -32.81 -42.99
CA LYS A 283 23.02 -31.52 -42.92
C LYS A 283 22.67 -31.17 -41.48
N TYR A 284 22.77 -29.90 -41.13
CA TYR A 284 22.27 -29.36 -39.88
C TYR A 284 20.81 -28.93 -40.10
N LEU A 285 19.88 -29.52 -39.36
CA LEU A 285 18.45 -29.26 -39.46
C LEU A 285 17.92 -28.72 -38.13
N CYS A 286 16.95 -27.81 -38.23
CA CYS A 286 16.13 -27.37 -37.11
C CYS A 286 14.68 -27.50 -37.56
N GLU A 287 13.90 -28.30 -36.85
CA GLU A 287 12.51 -28.61 -37.24
C GLU A 287 11.51 -27.60 -36.66
N ASN A 288 11.86 -26.95 -35.53
CA ASN A 288 11.01 -25.97 -34.87
C ASN A 288 11.71 -24.62 -34.79
N PHE A 289 11.37 -23.73 -35.73
CA PHE A 289 11.79 -22.34 -35.67
C PHE A 289 10.82 -21.53 -34.80
N PRO A 290 11.30 -20.80 -33.79
CA PRO A 290 10.49 -19.80 -33.10
C PRO A 290 10.06 -18.72 -34.10
N GLU A 291 8.86 -18.16 -33.96
CA GLU A 291 8.35 -17.11 -34.85
C GLU A 291 9.29 -15.88 -34.87
N GLU A 292 9.93 -15.62 -33.73
CA GLU A 292 10.95 -14.58 -33.55
C GLU A 292 12.16 -14.74 -34.48
N PHE A 293 12.44 -15.97 -34.96
CA PHE A 293 13.49 -16.20 -35.95
C PHE A 293 13.21 -15.46 -37.24
N PHE A 294 11.98 -15.54 -37.77
CA PHE A 294 11.64 -15.00 -39.09
C PHE A 294 11.55 -13.47 -39.12
N VAL A 295 11.38 -12.85 -37.94
CA VAL A 295 11.30 -11.39 -37.79
C VAL A 295 12.66 -10.78 -37.42
N ALA A 296 13.71 -11.61 -37.27
CA ALA A 296 15.03 -11.14 -36.90
C ALA A 296 15.68 -10.29 -38.00
N THR A 297 16.25 -9.15 -37.62
CA THR A 297 16.96 -8.25 -38.54
C THR A 297 18.37 -8.73 -38.90
N ARG A 298 18.96 -9.59 -38.07
CA ARG A 298 20.29 -10.17 -38.26
C ARG A 298 20.35 -11.57 -37.69
N TYR A 299 21.07 -12.44 -38.38
CA TYR A 299 21.32 -13.82 -37.97
C TYR A 299 22.80 -14.00 -37.68
N TYR A 300 23.12 -14.64 -36.55
CA TYR A 300 24.48 -14.97 -36.15
C TYR A 300 24.61 -16.48 -36.01
N ILE A 301 25.66 -17.05 -36.60
CA ILE A 301 25.96 -18.49 -36.47
C ILE A 301 27.14 -18.63 -35.50
N PHE A 302 26.93 -19.33 -34.39
CA PHE A 302 27.99 -19.65 -33.45
C PHE A 302 28.51 -21.07 -33.70
N ILE A 303 29.75 -21.18 -34.18
CA ILE A 303 30.39 -22.47 -34.46
C ILE A 303 31.40 -22.76 -33.35
N LYS A 304 31.09 -23.73 -32.48
CA LYS A 304 32.06 -24.25 -31.52
C LYS A 304 32.84 -25.38 -32.15
N ARG A 305 34.11 -25.14 -32.46
CA ARG A 305 35.05 -26.19 -32.89
C ARG A 305 35.39 -27.06 -31.68
N LYS A 306 35.15 -28.37 -31.77
CA LYS A 306 35.73 -29.36 -30.84
C LYS A 306 37.19 -29.59 -31.23
#